data_AF-A0A377BZM3-F1
#
_entry.id   AF-A0A377BZM3-F1
#
_cell.length_a   1.000
_cell.length_b   1.000
_cell.length_c   1.000
_cell.angle_alpha   90.00
_cell.angle_beta   90.00
_cell.angle_gamma   90.00
#
_symmetry.space_group_name_H-M   'P 1'
#
loop_
_entity.id
_entity.type
_entity.pdbx_description
1 polymer ?
#
loop_
_entity_poly.entity_id
_entity_poly.type
_entity_poly.pdbx_seq_one_letter_code
_entity_poly.pdbx_strand_id
1 'polypeptide(L)'
;MHANKREEIKEVRAGDIAAAIGLKDVTTGDTLCDPDAPIILERMEFPEPVISIAVEPKTKADQEKMGLALGRLAKEDPSFRVWTDEESNQTIIAGMGELHLDIIVDRMKREFNVEANVGKPQVAYRETIRQKVYRC
;
A
#
# COMPACT_ATOMS: atom_id res chain seq x y z
N MET A 1 -19.57 -14.53 6.38
CA MET A 1 -19.69 -14.92 4.96
C MET A 1 -19.77 -16.43 4.91
N HIS A 2 -20.83 -16.99 4.36
CA HIS A 2 -20.87 -18.40 3.97
C HIS A 2 -20.64 -18.52 2.48
N ALA A 3 -20.29 -19.73 2.01
CA ALA A 3 -19.86 -20.00 0.63
C ALA A 3 -20.68 -19.25 -0.43
N ASN A 4 -22.00 -19.14 -0.25
CA ASN A 4 -22.90 -18.48 -1.20
C ASN A 4 -23.87 -17.46 -0.56
N LYS A 5 -23.69 -17.10 0.73
CA LYS A 5 -24.65 -16.24 1.45
C LYS A 5 -23.95 -15.22 2.34
N ARG A 6 -24.41 -13.97 2.24
CA ARG A 6 -24.05 -12.88 3.14
C ARG A 6 -25.11 -12.78 4.23
N GLU A 7 -24.72 -13.08 5.46
CA GLU A 7 -25.57 -12.92 6.63
C GLU A 7 -25.11 -11.69 7.40
N GLU A 8 -26.04 -10.77 7.65
CA GLU A 8 -25.81 -9.57 8.43
C GLU A 8 -26.06 -9.88 9.91
N ILE A 9 -24.99 -9.86 10.69
CA ILE A 9 -25.02 -10.06 12.14
C ILE A 9 -24.89 -8.71 12.85
N LYS A 10 -25.62 -8.54 13.96
CA LYS A 10 -25.61 -7.29 14.74
C LYS A 10 -24.54 -7.27 15.84
N GLU A 11 -24.12 -8.44 16.31
CA GLU A 11 -23.08 -8.60 17.32
C GLU A 11 -22.07 -9.66 16.87
N VAL A 12 -20.81 -9.47 17.27
CA VAL A 12 -19.68 -10.37 17.01
C VAL A 12 -19.03 -10.65 18.35
N ARG A 13 -18.78 -11.93 18.68
CA ARG A 13 -18.19 -12.31 19.97
C ARG A 13 -16.69 -12.56 19.82
N ALA A 14 -16.00 -12.63 20.95
CA ALA A 14 -14.58 -12.93 20.98
C ALA A 14 -14.29 -14.27 20.28
N GLY A 15 -13.38 -14.24 19.30
CA GLY A 15 -13.00 -15.41 18.49
C GLY A 15 -13.74 -15.53 17.15
N ASP A 16 -14.80 -14.76 16.91
CA ASP A 16 -15.50 -14.74 15.63
C ASP A 16 -14.80 -13.85 14.60
N ILE A 17 -14.85 -14.25 13.32
CA ILE A 17 -14.33 -13.46 12.20
C ILE A 17 -15.51 -12.86 11.43
N ALA A 18 -15.60 -11.53 11.43
CA ALA A 18 -16.65 -10.78 10.77
C ALA A 18 -16.07 -9.69 9.86
N ALA A 19 -16.86 -9.24 8.88
CA ALA A 19 -16.52 -8.11 8.02
C ALA A 19 -17.37 -6.90 8.42
N ALA A 20 -16.72 -5.85 8.91
CA ALA A 20 -17.37 -4.58 9.21
C ALA A 20 -17.49 -3.72 7.94
N ILE A 21 -18.61 -2.99 7.83
CA ILE A 21 -18.87 -2.07 6.71
C ILE A 21 -18.88 -0.65 7.25
N GLY A 22 -18.30 0.30 6.51
CA GLY A 22 -18.39 1.73 6.84
C GLY A 22 -17.33 2.24 7.82
N LEU A 23 -16.29 1.45 8.11
CA LEU A 23 -15.12 1.93 8.84
C LEU A 23 -14.38 2.98 7.99
N LYS A 24 -14.22 4.18 8.56
CA LYS A 24 -13.41 5.26 7.98
C LYS A 24 -12.05 5.24 8.68
N ASP A 25 -10.99 5.42 7.90
CA ASP A 25 -9.61 5.51 8.41
C ASP A 25 -9.10 4.26 9.15
N VAL A 26 -9.45 3.08 8.65
CA VAL A 26 -8.91 1.79 9.13
C VAL A 26 -8.14 1.12 8.01
N THR A 27 -6.96 0.59 8.35
CA THR A 27 -6.02 -0.08 7.44
C THR A 27 -5.75 -1.51 7.91
N THR A 28 -5.17 -2.32 7.02
CA THR A 28 -4.76 -3.70 7.35
C THR A 28 -3.76 -3.70 8.50
N GLY A 29 -4.07 -4.41 9.58
CA GLY A 29 -3.22 -4.52 10.77
C GLY A 29 -3.56 -3.55 11.91
N ASP A 30 -4.57 -2.69 11.76
CA ASP A 30 -5.04 -1.83 12.86
C ASP A 30 -5.85 -2.62 13.90
N THR A 31 -5.72 -2.21 15.17
CA THR A 31 -6.46 -2.81 16.29
C THR A 31 -7.65 -1.93 16.66
N LEU A 32 -8.86 -2.50 16.61
CA LEU A 32 -10.06 -1.88 17.17
C LEU A 32 -10.26 -2.40 18.59
N CYS A 33 -10.26 -1.48 19.57
CA CYS A 33 -10.40 -1.79 20.99
C CYS A 33 -11.42 -0.88 21.66
N ASP A 34 -11.74 -1.20 22.92
CA ASP A 34 -12.61 -0.39 23.76
C ASP A 34 -11.94 0.98 24.06
N PRO A 35 -12.65 2.12 23.91
CA PRO A 35 -12.09 3.44 24.19
C PRO A 35 -11.56 3.62 25.62
N ASP A 36 -12.15 2.91 26.60
CA ASP A 36 -11.77 3.00 28.01
C ASP A 36 -10.63 2.04 28.38
N ALA A 37 -10.28 1.10 27.48
CA ALA A 37 -9.22 0.13 27.66
C ALA A 37 -8.38 -0.06 26.37
N PRO A 38 -7.56 0.94 26.00
CA PRO A 38 -6.80 0.90 24.76
C PRO A 38 -5.75 -0.21 24.80
N ILE A 39 -5.76 -1.05 23.78
CA ILE A 39 -4.75 -2.10 23.55
C ILE A 39 -4.33 -2.06 22.09
N ILE A 40 -3.04 -2.26 21.85
CA ILE A 40 -2.47 -2.44 20.51
C ILE A 40 -2.07 -3.90 20.41
N LEU A 41 -2.73 -4.64 19.52
CA LEU A 41 -2.30 -5.99 19.16
C LEU A 41 -1.06 -5.91 18.28
N GLU A 42 -0.33 -7.02 18.18
CA GLU A 42 0.97 -7.08 17.52
C GLU A 42 0.90 -6.49 16.09
N ARG A 43 1.57 -5.36 15.90
CA ARG A 43 1.55 -4.64 14.63
C ARG A 43 2.49 -5.34 13.66
N MET A 44 2.00 -5.62 12.46
CA MET A 44 2.82 -6.20 11.41
C MET A 44 3.94 -5.24 11.03
N GLU A 45 5.19 -5.66 11.21
CA GLU A 45 6.34 -4.95 10.66
C GLU A 45 6.49 -5.28 9.17
N PHE A 46 6.28 -4.30 8.31
CA PHE A 46 6.50 -4.47 6.87
C PHE A 46 7.97 -4.15 6.54
N PRO A 47 8.70 -5.07 5.89
CA PRO A 47 10.05 -4.78 5.42
C PRO A 47 10.00 -3.66 4.38
N GLU A 48 11.07 -2.88 4.26
CA GLU A 48 11.08 -1.85 3.22
C GLU A 48 11.16 -2.48 1.83
N PRO A 49 10.51 -1.87 0.82
CA PRO A 49 10.51 -2.38 -0.53
C PRO A 49 11.92 -2.46 -1.12
N VAL A 50 12.16 -3.50 -1.91
CA VAL A 50 13.48 -3.82 -2.50
C VAL A 50 13.60 -3.37 -3.95
N ILE A 51 12.47 -3.12 -4.61
CA ILE A 51 12.39 -2.76 -6.02
C ILE A 51 11.46 -1.56 -6.18
N SER A 52 11.83 -0.66 -7.07
CA SER A 52 11.03 0.50 -7.45
C SER A 52 10.94 0.64 -8.96
N ILE A 53 9.81 1.13 -9.46
CA ILE A 53 9.61 1.47 -10.87
C ILE A 53 9.05 2.89 -10.96
N ALA A 54 9.54 3.63 -11.95
CA ALA A 54 8.94 4.91 -12.31
C ALA A 54 7.69 4.66 -13.16
N VAL A 55 6.60 5.33 -12.84
CA VAL A 55 5.34 5.28 -13.56
C VAL A 55 4.95 6.69 -13.96
N GLU A 56 4.68 6.87 -15.25
CA GLU A 56 4.34 8.17 -15.84
C GLU A 56 2.95 8.10 -16.49
N PRO A 57 2.02 8.99 -16.15
CA PRO A 57 0.70 9.02 -16.77
C PRO A 57 0.83 9.53 -18.21
N LYS A 58 0.07 8.94 -19.15
CA LYS A 58 0.09 9.43 -20.54
C LYS A 58 -0.61 10.77 -20.72
N THR A 59 -1.62 11.05 -19.90
CA THR A 59 -2.42 12.27 -19.98
C THR A 59 -2.61 12.91 -18.60
N LYS A 60 -2.95 14.20 -18.57
CA LYS A 60 -3.30 14.89 -17.31
C LYS A 60 -4.53 14.27 -16.63
N ALA A 61 -5.49 13.76 -17.40
CA ALA A 61 -6.66 13.07 -16.85
C ALA A 61 -6.28 11.75 -16.18
N ASP A 62 -5.26 11.05 -16.71
CA ASP A 62 -4.73 9.83 -16.11
C ASP A 62 -3.94 10.13 -14.83
N GLN A 63 -3.32 11.31 -14.71
CA GLN A 63 -2.58 11.69 -13.49
C GLN A 63 -3.48 11.71 -12.25
N GLU A 64 -4.68 12.31 -12.35
CA GLU A 64 -5.64 12.33 -11.25
C GLU A 64 -6.17 10.92 -10.91
N LYS A 65 -6.51 10.14 -11.94
CA LYS A 65 -6.98 8.76 -11.77
C LYS A 65 -5.90 7.85 -11.18
N MET A 66 -4.65 8.02 -11.60
CA MET A 66 -3.50 7.28 -11.10
C MET A 66 -3.30 7.56 -9.61
N GLY A 67 -3.33 8.83 -9.19
CA GLY A 67 -3.23 9.19 -7.76
C GLY A 67 -4.34 8.53 -6.92
N LEU A 68 -5.58 8.55 -7.42
CA LEU A 68 -6.71 7.89 -6.75
C LEU A 68 -6.55 6.36 -6.68
N ALA A 69 -6.11 5.75 -7.78
CA ALA A 69 -5.91 4.30 -7.89
C ALA A 69 -4.81 3.81 -6.94
N LEU A 70 -3.63 4.44 -7.01
CA LEU A 70 -2.49 4.11 -6.16
C LEU A 70 -2.80 4.34 -4.68
N GLY A 71 -3.54 5.40 -4.34
CA GLY A 71 -3.98 5.65 -2.97
C GLY A 71 -4.94 4.59 -2.43
N ARG A 72 -5.80 4.00 -3.27
CA ARG A 72 -6.67 2.88 -2.87
C ARG A 72 -5.86 1.59 -2.70
N LEU A 73 -4.97 1.30 -3.64
CA LEU A 73 -4.12 0.10 -3.59
C LEU A 73 -3.16 0.12 -2.39
N ALA A 74 -2.61 1.28 -2.03
CA ALA A 74 -1.76 1.44 -0.84
C ALA A 74 -2.52 1.24 0.49
N LYS A 75 -3.84 1.46 0.52
CA LYS A 75 -4.68 1.15 1.70
C LYS A 75 -4.97 -0.34 1.83
N GLU A 76 -5.05 -1.04 0.70
CA GLU A 76 -5.22 -2.50 0.68
C GLU A 76 -3.92 -3.21 1.07
N ASP A 77 -2.78 -2.76 0.51
CA ASP A 77 -1.46 -3.34 0.73
C ASP A 77 -0.48 -2.33 1.38
N PRO A 78 -0.20 -2.47 2.69
CA PRO A 78 0.74 -1.61 3.41
C PRO A 78 2.22 -1.85 3.05
N SER A 79 2.56 -2.92 2.32
CA SER A 79 3.91 -3.18 1.82
C SER A 79 4.25 -2.37 0.56
N PHE A 80 3.24 -1.79 -0.07
CA PHE A 80 3.36 -0.96 -1.26
C PHE A 80 3.56 0.52 -0.88
N ARG A 81 4.61 1.14 -1.43
CA ARG A 81 4.89 2.58 -1.21
C ARG A 81 4.82 3.33 -2.53
N VAL A 82 4.28 4.54 -2.49
CA VAL A 82 4.22 5.47 -3.62
C VAL A 82 4.70 6.84 -3.16
N TRP A 83 5.54 7.48 -3.97
CA TRP A 83 5.93 8.87 -3.79
C TRP A 83 6.19 9.52 -5.15
N THR A 84 6.18 10.84 -5.18
CA THR A 84 6.58 11.61 -6.35
C THR A 84 8.00 12.07 -6.16
N ASP A 85 8.85 11.79 -7.14
CA ASP A 85 10.24 12.24 -7.14
C ASP A 85 10.31 13.71 -7.60
N GLU A 86 10.87 14.60 -6.78
CA GLU A 86 10.90 16.04 -7.08
C GLU A 86 11.89 16.41 -8.19
N GLU A 87 12.94 15.60 -8.40
CA GLU A 87 13.96 15.86 -9.43
C GLU A 87 13.45 15.51 -10.82
N SER A 88 12.85 14.32 -10.98
CA SER A 88 12.31 13.84 -12.26
C SER A 88 10.84 14.21 -12.49
N ASN A 89 10.12 14.65 -11.46
CA ASN A 89 8.65 14.81 -11.45
C ASN A 89 7.89 13.53 -11.84
N GLN A 90 8.51 12.36 -11.67
CA GLN A 90 7.89 11.07 -11.95
C GLN A 90 7.28 10.48 -10.68
N THR A 91 6.22 9.69 -10.82
CA THR A 91 5.67 8.94 -9.69
C THR A 91 6.42 7.63 -9.58
N ILE A 92 7.09 7.41 -8.44
CA ILE A 92 7.80 6.17 -8.16
C ILE A 92 6.91 5.27 -7.31
N ILE A 93 6.78 4.03 -7.72
CA ILE A 93 6.10 3.00 -6.94
C ILE A 93 7.11 1.92 -6.54
N ALA A 94 7.04 1.47 -5.29
CA ALA A 94 7.97 0.50 -4.73
C ALA A 94 7.23 -0.63 -4.03
N GLY A 95 7.78 -1.84 -4.18
CA GLY A 95 7.19 -3.05 -3.65
C GLY A 95 8.23 -4.10 -3.27
N MET A 96 7.74 -5.26 -2.86
CA MET A 96 8.58 -6.37 -2.40
C MET A 96 9.22 -7.18 -3.54
N GLY A 97 8.75 -7.04 -4.78
CA GLY A 97 9.27 -7.80 -5.91
C GLY A 97 8.65 -7.38 -7.24
N GLU A 98 9.23 -7.85 -8.34
CA GLU A 98 8.79 -7.53 -9.71
C GLU A 98 7.34 -7.96 -9.96
N LEU A 99 7.00 -9.21 -9.59
CA LEU A 99 5.64 -9.73 -9.73
C LEU A 99 4.61 -8.90 -8.95
N HIS A 100 4.98 -8.41 -7.76
CA HIS A 100 4.09 -7.56 -6.97
C HIS A 100 3.79 -6.27 -7.75
N LEU A 101 4.83 -5.59 -8.26
CA LEU A 101 4.66 -4.37 -9.04
C LEU A 101 3.86 -4.59 -10.34
N ASP A 102 4.08 -5.70 -11.04
CA ASP A 102 3.32 -6.04 -12.25
C ASP A 102 1.83 -6.22 -11.99
N ILE A 103 1.46 -6.88 -10.89
CA ILE A 103 0.06 -7.05 -10.49
C ILE A 103 -0.57 -5.69 -10.16
N ILE A 104 0.16 -4.83 -9.45
CA ILE A 104 -0.33 -3.48 -9.10
C ILE A 104 -0.57 -2.64 -10.37
N VAL A 105 0.36 -2.69 -11.34
CA VAL A 105 0.20 -2.00 -12.62
C VAL A 105 -0.98 -2.56 -13.43
N ASP A 106 -1.15 -3.88 -13.47
CA ASP A 106 -2.26 -4.52 -14.19
C ASP A 106 -3.61 -4.19 -13.55
N ARG A 107 -3.72 -4.23 -12.21
CA ARG A 107 -4.92 -3.79 -11.48
C ARG A 107 -5.23 -2.33 -11.75
N MET A 108 -4.22 -1.45 -11.72
CA MET A 108 -4.40 -0.04 -12.02
C MET A 108 -4.95 0.19 -13.44
N LYS A 109 -4.43 -0.55 -14.44
CA LYS A 109 -4.90 -0.47 -15.83
C LYS A 109 -6.32 -1.02 -16.00
N ARG A 110 -6.65 -2.15 -15.36
CA ARG A 110 -7.95 -2.82 -15.54
C ARG A 110 -9.08 -2.22 -14.70
N GLU A 111 -8.82 -1.97 -13.42
CA GLU A 111 -9.85 -1.51 -12.48
C GLU A 111 -10.12 0.00 -12.59
N PHE A 112 -9.07 0.78 -12.86
CA PHE A 112 -9.16 2.24 -12.87
C PHE A 112 -9.03 2.86 -14.27
N ASN A 113 -8.81 2.03 -15.29
CA ASN A 113 -8.69 2.42 -16.70
C ASN A 113 -7.67 3.57 -16.88
N VAL A 114 -6.54 3.45 -16.18
CA VAL A 114 -5.41 4.40 -16.19
C VAL A 114 -4.41 3.96 -17.23
N GLU A 115 -4.13 4.82 -18.20
CA GLU A 115 -3.00 4.60 -19.11
C GLU A 115 -1.73 5.23 -18.57
N ALA A 116 -0.76 4.37 -18.21
CA ALA A 116 0.55 4.80 -17.73
C ALA A 116 1.69 4.02 -18.42
N ASN A 117 2.80 4.73 -18.62
CA ASN A 117 4.06 4.16 -19.06
C ASN A 117 4.84 3.69 -17.83
N VAL A 118 5.40 2.49 -17.92
CA VAL A 118 6.19 1.89 -16.85
C VAL A 118 7.66 1.92 -17.27
N GLY A 119 8.49 2.52 -16.41
CA GLY A 119 9.93 2.56 -16.55
C GLY A 119 10.58 1.22 -16.19
N LYS A 120 11.91 1.21 -16.18
CA LYS A 120 12.67 0.00 -15.81
C LYS A 120 12.71 -0.16 -14.28
N PRO A 121 12.66 -1.40 -13.77
CA PRO A 121 12.88 -1.67 -12.35
C PRO A 121 14.27 -1.23 -11.90
N GLN A 122 14.29 -0.49 -10.81
CA GLN A 122 15.48 -0.06 -10.08
C GLN A 122 15.54 -0.78 -8.74
N VAL A 123 16.75 -1.12 -8.32
CA VAL A 123 17.00 -1.76 -7.03
C VAL A 123 17.12 -0.68 -5.96
N ALA A 124 16.44 -0.87 -4.83
CA ALA A 124 16.57 0.02 -3.68
C ALA A 124 17.90 -0.23 -2.95
N TYR A 125 18.98 0.41 -3.43
CA TYR A 125 20.28 0.36 -2.77
C TYR A 125 20.21 1.07 -1.40
N ARG A 126 20.90 0.50 -0.41
CA ARG A 126 21.11 1.13 0.89
C ARG A 126 22.59 1.27 1.15
N GLU A 127 22.94 2.38 1.78
CA GLU A 127 24.31 2.68 2.18
C GLU A 127 24.43 2.66 3.70
N THR A 128 25.57 2.21 4.21
CA THR A 128 25.89 2.27 5.65
C THR A 128 27.35 2.63 5.84
N ILE A 129 27.63 3.45 6.86
CA ILE A 129 29.00 3.85 7.21
C ILE A 129 29.70 2.70 7.94
N ARG A 130 30.94 2.40 7.54
CA ARG A 130 31.74 1.31 8.14
C ARG A 130 32.56 1.73 9.36
N GLN A 131 32.86 3.02 9.50
CA GLN A 131 33.68 3.55 10.59
C GLN A 131 32.85 4.45 11.51
N LYS A 132 33.11 4.35 12.82
CA LYS A 132 32.56 5.28 13.81
C LYS A 132 33.20 6.66 13.61
N VAL A 133 32.36 7.65 13.33
CA VAL A 133 32.77 9.06 13.32
C VAL A 133 32.74 9.56 14.77
N TYR A 134 33.91 9.75 15.38
CA TYR A 134 34.02 10.45 16.66
C TYR A 134 33.97 11.95 16.38
N ARG A 135 33.04 12.64 17.04
CA ARG A 135 32.93 14.10 16.97
C ARG A 135 34.04 14.70 17.83
N CYS A 136 34.91 15.52 17.25
CA CYS A 136 35.87 16.36 17.99
C CYS A 136 35.15 17.36 18.88
#